data_AF-A0A1I0XBC1-F1
#
_entry.id   AF-A0A1I0XBC1-F1
#
_cell.length_a   1.000
_cell.length_b   1.000
_cell.length_c   1.000
_cell.angle_alpha   90.00
_cell.angle_beta   90.00
_cell.angle_gamma   90.00
#
_symmetry.space_group_name_H-M   'P 1'
#
loop_
_entity.id
_entity.type
_entity.pdbx_description
1 polymer ?
#
loop_
_entity_poly.entity_id
_entity_poly.type
_entity_poly.pdbx_seq_one_letter_code
_entity_poly.pdbx_strand_id
1 'polypeptide(L)'
;MTPRRRVRLVLELLLAVSAMMLIEISLRTSDLPTTCRRLGVGWDLTSAAPAAARHAVLPRRTRPTVGVACFVVSRWPAGDTCLRRCLLIGYRLRNLGPVLRIGVRRDANGEFSAHSWLEIDGASLDPAASAYAALGSARR
;
A
#
# COMPACT_ATOMS: atom_id res chain seq x y z
N MET A 1 6.79 -20.76 -21.63
CA MET A 1 6.91 -20.25 -20.24
C MET A 1 7.62 -21.30 -19.41
N THR A 2 8.83 -21.05 -18.92
CA THR A 2 9.65 -22.08 -18.25
C THR A 2 9.06 -22.50 -16.89
N PRO A 3 9.18 -23.78 -16.49
CA PRO A 3 8.59 -24.31 -15.25
C PRO A 3 9.06 -23.56 -13.99
N ARG A 4 10.32 -23.12 -13.96
CA ARG A 4 10.88 -22.27 -12.88
C ARG A 4 10.13 -20.95 -12.69
N ARG A 5 9.58 -20.39 -13.78
CA ARG A 5 8.82 -19.13 -13.75
C ARG A 5 7.42 -19.33 -13.17
N ARG A 6 6.80 -20.49 -13.40
CA ARG A 6 5.50 -20.87 -12.83
C ARG A 6 5.59 -21.10 -11.32
N VAL A 7 6.59 -21.87 -10.87
CA VAL A 7 6.81 -22.13 -9.43
C VAL A 7 7.00 -20.82 -8.66
N ARG A 8 7.82 -19.91 -9.19
CA ARG A 8 8.03 -18.58 -8.57
C ARG A 8 6.75 -17.76 -8.49
N LEU A 9 5.91 -17.77 -9.53
CA LEU A 9 4.64 -17.05 -9.51
C LEU A 9 3.65 -17.63 -8.50
N VAL A 10 3.57 -18.96 -8.40
CA VAL A 10 2.72 -19.64 -7.41
C VAL A 10 3.19 -19.31 -6.00
N LEU A 11 4.50 -19.34 -5.74
CA LEU A 11 5.05 -18.94 -4.44
C LEU A 11 4.77 -17.48 -4.11
N GLU A 12 4.94 -16.55 -5.06
CA GLU A 12 4.58 -15.14 -4.86
C GLU A 12 3.09 -14.98 -4.55
N LEU A 13 2.22 -15.74 -5.23
CA LEU A 13 0.79 -15.73 -4.99
C LEU A 13 0.45 -16.24 -3.58
N LEU A 14 1.00 -17.39 -3.18
CA LEU A 14 0.80 -17.96 -1.85
C LEU A 14 1.29 -17.01 -0.75
N LEU A 15 2.46 -16.40 -0.94
CA LEU A 15 3.00 -15.40 -0.01
C LEU A 15 2.16 -14.12 0.05
N ALA A 16 1.60 -13.69 -1.08
CA ALA A 16 0.72 -12.53 -1.12
C ALA A 16 -0.63 -12.82 -0.44
N VAL A 17 -1.20 -13.99 -0.67
CA VAL A 17 -2.46 -14.42 -0.04
C VAL A 17 -2.30 -14.61 1.47
N SER A 18 -1.22 -15.25 1.93
CA SER A 18 -0.95 -15.40 3.36
C SER A 18 -0.71 -14.05 4.05
N ALA A 19 0.05 -13.15 3.42
CA ALA A 19 0.22 -11.79 3.90
C ALA A 19 -1.12 -11.02 3.94
N MET A 20 -1.97 -11.20 2.93
CA MET A 20 -3.29 -10.57 2.89
C MET A 20 -4.20 -11.06 4.03
N MET A 21 -4.18 -12.36 4.35
CA MET A 21 -4.88 -12.88 5.52
C MET A 21 -4.37 -12.26 6.83
N LEU A 22 -3.05 -12.15 7.00
CA LEU A 22 -2.46 -11.51 8.18
C LEU A 22 -2.86 -10.03 8.31
N ILE A 23 -2.93 -9.31 7.18
CA ILE A 23 -3.39 -7.93 7.12
C ILE A 23 -4.86 -7.83 7.55
N GLU A 24 -5.74 -8.67 7.01
CA GLU A 24 -7.16 -8.66 7.40
C GLU A 24 -7.37 -8.96 8.87
N ILE A 25 -6.70 -9.99 9.39
CA ILE A 25 -6.79 -10.35 10.80
C ILE A 25 -6.31 -9.18 11.65
N SER A 26 -5.18 -8.57 11.28
CA SER A 26 -4.64 -7.42 12.03
C SER A 26 -5.56 -6.21 11.96
N LEU A 27 -6.11 -5.88 10.80
CA LEU A 27 -7.06 -4.76 10.64
C LEU A 27 -8.37 -4.98 11.40
N ARG A 28 -8.79 -6.24 11.61
CA ARG A 28 -9.99 -6.58 12.38
C ARG A 28 -9.77 -6.66 13.88
N THR A 29 -8.53 -6.82 14.32
CA THR A 29 -8.19 -7.06 15.73
C THR A 29 -7.35 -5.96 16.36
N SER A 30 -6.87 -4.99 15.59
CA SER A 30 -5.90 -3.99 16.05
C SER A 30 -5.98 -2.70 15.24
N ASP A 31 -5.47 -1.62 15.82
CA ASP A 31 -5.36 -0.33 15.13
C ASP A 31 -4.32 -0.36 13.99
N LEU A 32 -4.46 0.60 13.08
CA LEU A 32 -3.57 0.74 11.92
C LEU A 32 -2.08 0.90 12.30
N PRO A 33 -1.68 1.74 13.29
CA PRO A 33 -0.28 1.88 13.66
C PRO A 33 0.33 0.57 14.17
N THR A 34 -0.44 -0.20 14.94
CA THR A 34 -0.03 -1.52 15.44
C THR A 34 0.14 -2.52 14.30
N THR A 35 -0.77 -2.50 13.33
CA THR A 35 -0.67 -3.32 12.12
C THR A 35 0.57 -2.97 11.29
N CYS A 36 0.83 -1.68 11.05
CA CYS A 36 2.02 -1.23 10.32
C CYS A 36 3.31 -1.66 11.02
N ARG A 37 3.38 -1.50 12.35
CA ARG A 37 4.51 -1.95 13.16
C ARG A 37 4.74 -3.46 13.07
N ARG A 38 3.69 -4.28 13.17
CA ARG A 38 3.78 -5.75 13.03
C ARG A 38 4.28 -6.17 11.65
N LEU A 39 3.86 -5.45 10.61
CA LEU A 39 4.27 -5.71 9.23
C LEU A 39 5.65 -5.11 8.90
N GLY A 40 6.24 -4.32 9.80
CA GLY A 40 7.49 -3.61 9.52
C GLY A 40 7.36 -2.60 8.37
N VAL A 41 6.16 -2.06 8.16
CA VAL A 41 5.89 -1.01 7.19
C VAL A 41 5.97 0.31 7.92
N GLY A 42 6.74 1.27 7.41
CA GLY A 42 6.75 2.62 7.98
C GLY A 42 5.37 3.25 7.83
N TRP A 43 4.95 4.09 8.77
CA TRP A 43 3.70 4.83 8.64
C TRP A 43 3.93 6.28 9.03
N ASP A 44 3.35 7.18 8.24
CA ASP A 44 3.32 8.61 8.53
C ASP A 44 1.91 9.13 8.25
N LEU A 45 1.13 9.23 9.31
CA LEU A 45 -0.27 9.67 9.30
C LEU A 45 -0.42 11.11 9.80
N THR A 46 0.62 11.67 10.42
CA THR A 46 0.59 12.96 11.11
C THR A 46 1.21 14.07 10.30
N SER A 47 2.07 13.75 9.34
CA SER A 47 2.67 14.77 8.50
C SER A 47 1.65 15.41 7.56
N ALA A 48 1.69 16.74 7.53
CA ALA A 48 0.94 17.57 6.59
C ALA A 48 1.68 17.73 5.25
N ALA A 49 2.86 17.11 5.10
CA ALA A 49 3.62 17.24 3.87
C ALA A 49 2.83 16.65 2.69
N PRO A 50 2.77 17.35 1.54
CA PRO A 50 2.09 16.85 0.37
C PRO A 50 2.73 15.54 -0.11
N ALA A 51 1.94 14.74 -0.84
CA ALA A 51 2.44 13.54 -1.47
C ALA A 51 3.65 13.88 -2.37
N ALA A 52 4.64 13.01 -2.36
CA ALA A 52 5.81 13.18 -3.21
C ALA A 52 5.42 13.31 -4.69
N ALA A 53 5.79 14.43 -5.33
CA ALA A 53 5.54 14.66 -6.75
C ALA A 53 6.35 13.73 -7.66
N ARG A 54 7.45 13.16 -7.16
CA ARG A 54 8.28 12.20 -7.89
C ARG A 54 7.68 10.80 -7.80
N HIS A 55 7.73 10.06 -8.90
CA HIS A 55 7.26 8.69 -8.98
C HIS A 55 8.34 7.70 -8.55
N ALA A 56 7.99 6.74 -7.69
CA ALA A 56 8.91 5.71 -7.23
C ALA A 56 9.28 4.78 -8.38
N VAL A 57 10.56 4.75 -8.75
CA VAL A 57 11.07 3.81 -9.75
C VAL A 57 11.44 2.51 -9.04
N LEU A 58 10.53 1.55 -9.08
CA LEU A 58 10.77 0.23 -8.50
C LEU A 58 11.78 -0.58 -9.30
N PRO A 59 12.71 -1.29 -8.63
CA PRO A 59 13.61 -2.23 -9.28
C PRO A 59 12.82 -3.24 -10.13
N ARG A 60 13.33 -3.60 -11.32
CA ARG A 60 12.63 -4.55 -12.21
C ARG A 60 12.27 -5.89 -11.55
N ARG A 61 13.03 -6.30 -10.53
CA ARG A 61 12.84 -7.53 -9.76
C ARG A 61 11.59 -7.53 -8.88
N THR A 62 11.10 -6.35 -8.46
CA THR A 62 9.93 -6.21 -7.57
C THR A 62 8.61 -6.04 -8.31
N ARG A 63 8.66 -5.74 -9.62
CA ARG A 63 7.46 -5.60 -10.48
C ARG A 63 6.50 -6.80 -10.41
N PRO A 64 6.97 -8.08 -10.46
CA PRO A 64 6.07 -9.23 -10.34
C PRO A 64 5.37 -9.26 -8.98
N THR A 65 6.07 -8.93 -7.90
CA THR A 65 5.51 -8.91 -6.55
C THR A 65 4.42 -7.85 -6.40
N VAL A 66 4.63 -6.65 -6.96
CA VAL A 66 3.61 -5.59 -6.99
C VAL A 66 2.41 -6.01 -7.84
N GLY A 67 2.64 -6.59 -9.02
CA GLY A 67 1.57 -7.07 -9.89
C GLY A 67 0.72 -8.15 -9.23
N VAL A 68 1.36 -9.12 -8.56
CA VAL A 68 0.65 -10.17 -7.80
C VAL A 68 -0.10 -9.58 -6.62
N ALA A 69 0.47 -8.62 -5.88
CA ALA A 69 -0.22 -7.94 -4.79
C ALA A 69 -1.49 -7.21 -5.28
N CYS A 70 -1.40 -6.45 -6.37
CA CYS A 70 -2.57 -5.80 -6.97
C CYS A 70 -3.61 -6.82 -7.46
N PHE A 71 -3.16 -7.94 -8.03
CA PHE A 71 -4.05 -9.01 -8.46
C PHE A 71 -4.79 -9.68 -7.30
N VAL A 72 -4.09 -9.95 -6.19
CA VAL A 72 -4.67 -10.59 -4.99
C VAL A 72 -5.69 -9.66 -4.34
N VAL A 73 -5.37 -8.38 -4.19
CA VAL A 73 -6.28 -7.42 -3.55
C VAL A 73 -7.52 -7.17 -4.41
N SER A 74 -7.37 -7.08 -5.74
CA SER A 74 -8.53 -6.89 -6.65
C SER A 74 -9.51 -8.08 -6.68
N ARG A 75 -9.07 -9.27 -6.24
CA ARG A 75 -9.90 -10.48 -6.11
C ARG A 75 -10.25 -10.81 -4.67
N TRP A 76 -9.92 -9.94 -3.72
CA TRP A 76 -10.11 -10.25 -2.32
C TRP A 76 -11.59 -10.12 -1.91
N PRO A 77 -12.18 -11.07 -1.14
CA PRO A 77 -13.61 -11.06 -0.83
C PRO A 77 -14.10 -9.82 -0.07
N ALA A 78 -13.21 -9.18 0.70
CA ALA A 78 -13.53 -7.97 1.47
C ALA A 78 -13.40 -6.67 0.65
N GLY A 79 -13.18 -6.78 -0.67
CA GLY A 79 -13.08 -5.67 -1.60
C GLY A 79 -11.66 -5.13 -1.80
N ASP A 80 -11.48 -4.44 -2.92
CA ASP A 80 -10.24 -3.77 -3.29
C ASP A 80 -10.17 -2.42 -2.60
N THR A 81 -9.35 -2.31 -1.55
CA THR A 81 -9.11 -1.02 -0.89
C THR A 81 -7.66 -0.60 -1.04
N CYS A 82 -7.47 0.70 -1.26
CA CYS A 82 -6.16 1.33 -1.33
C CYS A 82 -5.30 0.99 -0.10
N LEU A 83 -5.92 0.91 1.08
CA LEU A 83 -5.23 0.60 2.33
C LEU A 83 -4.66 -0.82 2.33
N ARG A 84 -5.47 -1.82 1.96
CA ARG A 84 -5.06 -3.22 1.87
C ARG A 84 -3.92 -3.39 0.86
N ARG A 85 -4.06 -2.74 -0.29
CA ARG A 85 -3.04 -2.72 -1.34
C ARG A 85 -1.73 -2.14 -0.83
N CYS A 86 -1.76 -0.99 -0.17
CA CYS A 86 -0.56 -0.36 0.37
C CYS A 86 0.07 -1.19 1.48
N LEU A 87 -0.70 -1.80 2.38
CA LEU A 87 -0.17 -2.68 3.41
C LEU A 87 0.50 -3.92 2.81
N LEU A 88 -0.11 -4.54 1.80
CA LEU A 88 0.44 -5.72 1.16
C LEU A 88 1.72 -5.40 0.39
N ILE A 89 1.70 -4.35 -0.44
CA ILE A 89 2.90 -3.92 -1.19
C ILE A 89 3.99 -3.47 -0.21
N GLY A 90 3.64 -2.69 0.82
CA GLY A 90 4.56 -2.21 1.84
C GLY A 90 5.23 -3.36 2.59
N TYR A 91 4.45 -4.36 3.02
CA TYR A 91 4.99 -5.55 3.70
C TYR A 91 5.96 -6.35 2.83
N ARG A 92 5.62 -6.52 1.55
CA ARG A 92 6.45 -7.25 0.58
C ARG A 92 7.70 -6.48 0.18
N LEU A 93 7.63 -5.16 0.20
CA LEU A 93 8.73 -4.26 -0.12
C LEU A 93 9.40 -3.66 1.12
N ARG A 94 9.16 -4.20 2.33
CA ARG A 94 9.63 -3.62 3.60
C ARG A 94 11.14 -3.31 3.64
N ASN A 95 11.94 -4.07 2.91
CA ASN A 95 13.39 -3.86 2.82
C ASN A 95 13.78 -2.59 2.04
N LEU A 96 12.84 -1.98 1.30
CA LEU A 96 13.00 -0.68 0.64
C LEU A 96 12.55 0.49 1.52
N GLY A 97 12.18 0.23 2.79
CA GLY A 97 11.68 1.27 3.70
C GLY A 97 10.41 2.00 3.23
N PRO A 98 9.39 1.33 2.70
CA PRO A 98 8.15 1.99 2.29
C PRO A 98 7.43 2.61 3.49
N VAL A 99 6.93 3.82 3.29
CA VAL A 99 6.14 4.58 4.26
C VAL A 99 4.70 4.69 3.75
N LEU A 100 3.76 4.16 4.52
CA LEU A 100 2.32 4.32 4.30
C LEU A 100 1.89 5.72 4.71
N ARG A 101 1.21 6.41 3.79
CA ARG A 101 0.58 7.70 4.02
C ARG A 101 -0.89 7.64 3.68
N ILE A 102 -1.68 8.47 4.35
CA ILE A 102 -3.12 8.60 4.10
C ILE A 102 -3.45 10.08 3.94
N GLY A 103 -4.29 10.36 2.97
CA GLY A 103 -4.80 11.69 2.68
C GLY A 103 -6.28 11.65 2.36
N VAL A 104 -6.86 12.84 2.30
CA VAL A 104 -8.26 13.06 1.97
C VAL A 104 -8.37 14.04 0.82
N ARG A 105 -9.40 13.84 0.02
CA ARG A 105 -9.82 14.76 -1.04
C ARG A 105 -11.33 14.93 -0.90
N ARG A 106 -11.83 16.14 -1.16
CA ARG A 106 -13.26 16.34 -1.39
C ARG A 106 -13.57 15.94 -2.83
N ASP A 107 -14.53 15.05 -3.00
CA ASP A 107 -15.02 14.70 -4.33
C ASP A 107 -15.87 15.84 -4.93
N ALA A 108 -16.38 15.63 -6.15
CA ALA A 108 -17.18 16.64 -6.86
C ALA A 108 -18.52 16.95 -6.14
N ASN A 109 -18.97 16.06 -5.26
CA ASN A 109 -20.19 16.18 -4.49
C ASN A 109 -19.94 16.79 -3.10
N GLY A 110 -18.68 17.08 -2.76
CA GLY A 110 -18.27 17.65 -1.48
C GLY A 110 -18.03 16.61 -0.37
N GLU A 111 -18.15 15.32 -0.67
CA GLU A 111 -17.90 14.22 0.28
C GLU A 111 -16.39 13.98 0.44
N PHE A 112 -15.98 13.58 1.65
CA PHE A 112 -14.58 13.26 1.94
C PHE A 112 -14.23 11.85 1.46
N SER A 113 -13.34 11.75 0.48
CA SER A 113 -12.74 10.51 0.01
C SER A 113 -11.34 10.35 0.60
N ALA A 114 -11.14 9.32 1.43
CA ALA A 114 -9.83 8.96 1.96
C ALA A 114 -9.08 8.04 0.98
N HIS A 115 -7.79 8.32 0.81
CA HIS A 115 -6.91 7.51 -0.03
C HIS A 115 -5.59 7.25 0.68
N SER A 116 -5.00 6.11 0.40
CA SER A 116 -3.71 5.72 0.98
C SER A 116 -2.73 5.36 -0.12
N TRP A 117 -1.49 5.76 0.07
CA TRP A 117 -0.39 5.51 -0.86
C TRP A 117 0.88 5.12 -0.11
N LEU A 118 1.86 4.63 -0.85
CA LEU A 118 3.19 4.32 -0.34
C LEU A 118 4.20 5.31 -0.90
N GLU A 119 5.11 5.76 -0.05
CA GLU A 119 6.31 6.49 -0.46
C GLU A 119 7.56 5.68 -0.16
N ILE A 120 8.49 5.64 -1.10
CA ILE A 120 9.79 4.95 -0.99
C ILE A 120 10.85 5.98 -1.37
N ASP A 121 11.84 6.20 -0.50
CA ASP A 121 12.88 7.21 -0.70
C ASP A 121 12.28 8.56 -1.11
N GLY A 122 11.20 8.97 -0.45
CA GLY A 122 10.41 10.19 -0.72
C GLY A 122 9.81 10.27 -2.13
N ALA A 123 9.57 9.15 -2.80
CA ALA A 123 8.87 9.05 -4.08
C ALA A 123 7.57 8.25 -3.95
N SER A 124 6.48 8.71 -4.58
CA SER A 124 5.18 8.05 -4.49
C SER A 124 5.08 6.87 -5.46
N LEU A 125 4.60 5.74 -4.96
CA LEU A 125 4.28 4.56 -5.76
C LEU A 125 2.90 4.67 -6.44
N ASP A 126 2.09 5.63 -6.02
CA ASP A 126 0.77 5.90 -6.57
C ASP A 126 0.75 7.28 -7.26
N PRO A 127 0.57 7.35 -8.59
CA PRO A 127 0.46 8.62 -9.31
C PRO A 127 -0.77 9.43 -8.90
N ALA A 128 -1.83 8.79 -8.38
CA ALA A 128 -3.02 9.49 -7.91
C ALA A 128 -2.78 10.22 -6.58
N ALA A 129 -1.69 9.92 -5.86
CA ALA A 129 -1.41 10.49 -4.54
C ALA A 129 -1.33 12.03 -4.55
N SER A 130 -0.86 12.64 -5.65
CA SER A 130 -0.74 14.09 -5.77
C SER A 130 -2.09 14.83 -5.76
N ALA A 131 -3.21 14.13 -5.97
CA ALA A 131 -4.54 14.70 -5.92
C ALA A 131 -5.13 14.76 -4.49
N TYR A 132 -4.48 14.15 -3.50
CA TYR A 132 -4.97 14.05 -2.13
C TYR A 132 -4.15 14.92 -1.17
N ALA A 133 -4.82 15.62 -0.26
CA ALA A 133 -4.17 16.35 0.82
C ALA A 133 -3.86 15.37 1.96
N ALA A 134 -2.62 15.35 2.47
CA ALA A 134 -2.25 14.47 3.58
C ALA A 134 -3.10 14.74 4.83
N LEU A 135 -3.54 13.69 5.55
CA LEU A 135 -4.45 13.86 6.70
C LEU A 135 -3.89 14.77 7.79
N GLY A 136 -2.57 14.84 7.94
CA GLY A 136 -1.92 15.79 8.86
C GLY A 136 -2.20 17.25 8.55
N SER A 137 -2.59 17.60 7.31
CA SER A 137 -2.93 18.96 6.92
C SER A 137 -4.37 19.35 7.25
N ALA A 138 -5.25 18.40 7.56
CA ALA A 138 -6.66 18.66 7.86
C ALA A 138 -6.93 19.21 9.27
N ARG A 139 -5.88 19.45 10.06
CA ARG A 139 -5.96 19.93 11.46
C ARG A 139 -5.77 21.44 11.61
N ARG A 140 -5.98 22.24 10.57
CA ARG A 140 -5.94 23.71 10.63
C ARG A 140 -7.21 24.32 10.08
#